data_AF-A0A927MDK2-F1
#
_entry.id   AF-A0A927MDK2-F1
#
_cell.length_a   1.000
_cell.length_b   1.000
_cell.length_c   1.000
_cell.angle_alpha   90.00
_cell.angle_beta   90.00
_cell.angle_gamma   90.00
#
_symmetry.space_group_name_H-M   'P 1'
#
loop_
_entity.id
_entity.type
_entity.pdbx_description
1 polymer ?
#
loop_
_entity_poly.entity_id
_entity_poly.type
_entity_poly.pdbx_seq_one_letter_code
_entity_poly.pdbx_strand_id
1 'polypeptide(L)'
;MDLDGFGFAGDDIRAVWDDAAATSEWPGPPVWVHGDLHPANVVVADGTLAGIVDFGALFAGDPAWDLGAAWLLLPEGGASRFFDSYAQADEATVRRARGLAAMKSLFLMLMGQNGDRGLPGGKPNWGPAGRSALDRVLKGL
;
A
#
# COMPACT_ATOMS: atom_id res chain seq x y z
N MET A 1 18.28 -3.04 -2.04
CA MET A 1 17.82 -1.73 -2.54
C MET A 1 18.48 -0.69 -1.66
N ASP A 2 19.20 0.26 -2.23
CA ASP A 2 19.73 1.38 -1.47
C ASP A 2 18.55 2.34 -1.19
N LEU A 3 18.00 2.28 0.03
CA LEU A 3 16.86 3.11 0.45
C LEU A 3 17.30 4.54 0.77
N ASP A 4 18.56 4.70 1.18
CA ASP A 4 19.20 5.99 1.41
C ASP A 4 19.30 6.76 0.08
N GLY A 5 19.57 6.07 -1.02
CA GLY A 5 19.48 6.59 -2.39
C GLY A 5 18.10 7.09 -2.82
N PHE A 6 17.04 6.79 -2.06
CA PHE A 6 15.68 7.32 -2.25
C PHE A 6 15.25 8.32 -1.17
N GLY A 7 16.15 8.69 -0.26
CA GLY A 7 15.87 9.62 0.82
C GLY A 7 15.03 9.04 1.97
N PHE A 8 14.98 7.71 2.10
CA PHE A 8 14.27 7.05 3.20
C PHE A 8 15.23 6.28 4.09
N ALA A 9 15.17 6.54 5.40
CA ALA A 9 15.93 5.76 6.37
C ALA A 9 15.33 4.34 6.45
N GLY A 10 16.16 3.32 6.19
CA GLY A 10 15.72 1.92 6.25
C GLY A 10 15.15 1.51 7.61
N ASP A 11 15.62 2.14 8.70
CA ASP A 11 15.13 1.87 10.05
C ASP A 11 13.69 2.35 10.28
N ASP A 12 13.26 3.45 9.66
CA ASP A 12 11.88 3.93 9.77
C ASP A 12 10.91 2.95 9.08
N ILE A 13 11.33 2.39 7.93
CA ILE A 13 10.56 1.39 7.20
C ILE A 13 10.48 0.08 7.98
N ARG A 14 11.59 -0.34 8.61
CA ARG A 14 11.60 -1.49 9.52
C ARG A 14 10.69 -1.28 10.71
N ALA A 15 10.71 -0.09 11.32
CA ALA A 15 9.84 0.22 12.45
C ALA A 15 8.36 0.10 12.10
N VAL A 16 7.94 0.55 10.91
CA VAL A 16 6.56 0.35 10.42
C VAL A 16 6.24 -1.13 10.21
N TRP A 17 7.17 -1.91 9.66
CA TRP A 17 6.99 -3.34 9.45
C TRP A 17 6.91 -4.12 10.77
N ASP A 18 7.81 -3.83 11.71
CA ASP A 18 7.86 -4.47 13.03
C ASP A 18 6.61 -4.12 13.85
N ASP A 19 6.14 -2.88 13.76
CA ASP A 19 4.89 -2.44 14.39
C ASP A 19 3.67 -3.21 13.87
N ALA A 20 3.60 -3.45 12.56
CA ALA A 20 2.57 -4.27 11.91
C ALA A 20 2.67 -5.75 12.32
N ALA A 21 3.88 -6.31 12.30
CA ALA A 21 4.14 -7.71 12.64
C ALA A 21 3.89 -8.05 14.11
N ALA A 22 3.97 -7.06 15.01
CA ALA A 22 3.68 -7.21 16.43
C ALA A 22 2.17 -7.26 16.76
N THR A 23 1.29 -6.98 15.80
CA THR A 23 -0.16 -7.00 16.03
C THR A 23 -0.73 -8.43 16.02
N SER A 24 -1.90 -8.60 16.64
CA SER A 24 -2.66 -9.84 16.49
C SER A 24 -3.12 -10.03 15.05
N GLU A 25 -3.30 -11.28 14.63
CA GLU A 25 -3.95 -11.61 13.37
C GLU A 25 -5.41 -11.14 13.34
N TRP A 26 -6.00 -11.06 12.14
CA TRP A 26 -7.41 -10.77 11.95
C TRP A 26 -8.29 -11.81 12.69
N PRO A 27 -9.11 -11.40 13.68
CA PRO A 27 -9.87 -12.34 14.50
C PRO A 27 -11.18 -12.81 13.84
N GLY A 28 -11.62 -12.15 12.78
CA GLY A 28 -12.85 -12.46 12.07
C GLY A 28 -12.70 -13.59 11.05
N PRO A 29 -13.81 -14.03 10.43
CA PRO A 29 -13.72 -14.91 9.28
C PRO A 29 -12.94 -14.22 8.15
N PRO A 30 -12.21 -14.99 7.31
CA PRO A 30 -11.60 -14.47 6.10
C PRO A 30 -12.63 -13.74 5.23
N VAL A 31 -12.30 -12.55 4.73
CA VAL A 31 -13.16 -11.76 3.84
C VAL A 31 -12.59 -11.76 2.42
N TRP A 32 -13.41 -11.44 1.41
CA TRP A 32 -12.90 -11.28 0.05
C TRP A 32 -11.99 -10.05 -0.04
N VAL A 33 -10.79 -10.25 -0.58
CA VAL A 33 -9.72 -9.26 -0.72
C VAL A 33 -9.25 -9.28 -2.17
N HIS A 34 -9.22 -8.11 -2.82
CA HIS A 34 -8.67 -7.91 -4.15
C HIS A 34 -7.21 -8.39 -4.23
N GLY A 35 -6.42 -8.13 -3.20
CA GLY A 35 -5.08 -8.70 -2.99
C GLY A 35 -3.98 -7.88 -3.66
N ASP A 36 -4.29 -7.25 -4.79
CA ASP A 36 -3.38 -6.35 -5.49
C ASP A 36 -3.92 -4.92 -5.72
N LEU A 37 -4.58 -4.34 -4.72
CA LEU A 37 -5.17 -3.00 -4.86
C LEU A 37 -4.10 -1.90 -4.77
N HIS A 38 -3.71 -1.34 -5.92
CA HIS A 38 -2.71 -0.28 -6.05
C HIS A 38 -3.02 0.63 -7.27
N PRO A 39 -2.31 1.76 -7.48
CA PRO A 39 -2.70 2.76 -8.47
C PRO A 39 -2.84 2.27 -9.92
N ALA A 40 -2.22 1.16 -10.32
CA ALA A 40 -2.37 0.65 -11.69
C ALA A 40 -3.67 -0.14 -11.91
N ASN A 41 -4.33 -0.55 -10.82
CA ASN A 41 -5.56 -1.34 -10.82
C ASN A 41 -6.80 -0.49 -10.50
N VAL A 42 -6.64 0.84 -10.52
CA VAL A 42 -7.70 1.81 -10.22
C VAL A 42 -7.95 2.71 -11.43
N VAL A 43 -9.21 2.83 -11.83
CA VAL A 43 -9.67 3.72 -12.88
C VAL A 43 -10.26 4.98 -12.26
N VAL A 44 -9.85 6.15 -12.75
CA VAL A 44 -10.35 7.46 -12.31
C VAL A 44 -10.99 8.16 -13.50
N ALA A 45 -12.16 8.76 -13.29
CA ALA A 45 -12.82 9.64 -14.23
C ALA A 45 -13.24 10.92 -13.50
N ASP A 46 -13.00 12.09 -14.09
CA ASP A 46 -13.36 13.39 -13.50
C ASP A 46 -12.87 13.59 -12.04
N GLY A 47 -11.68 13.05 -11.73
CA GLY A 47 -11.08 13.14 -10.40
C GLY A 47 -11.70 12.22 -9.34
N THR A 48 -12.62 11.33 -9.70
CA THR A 48 -13.25 10.35 -8.79
C THR A 48 -12.95 8.91 -9.21
N LEU A 49 -12.99 7.99 -8.23
CA LEU A 49 -12.93 6.56 -8.47
C LEU A 49 -14.07 6.14 -9.41
N ALA A 50 -13.71 5.53 -10.54
CA ALA A 50 -14.63 5.06 -11.57
C ALA A 50 -14.67 3.53 -11.69
N GLY A 51 -13.62 2.84 -11.24
CA GLY A 51 -13.58 1.38 -11.25
C GLY A 51 -12.32 0.78 -10.65
N ILE A 52 -12.39 -0.53 -10.39
CA ILE A 52 -11.28 -1.37 -9.94
C ILE A 52 -11.18 -2.53 -10.93
N VAL A 53 -9.97 -2.90 -11.32
CA VAL A 53 -9.68 -3.94 -12.31
C VAL A 53 -8.60 -4.89 -11.78
N ASP A 54 -8.38 -6.01 -12.48
CA ASP A 54 -7.34 -6.99 -12.17
C ASP A 54 -7.51 -7.76 -10.84
N PHE A 55 -8.61 -8.50 -10.75
CA PHE A 55 -8.92 -9.40 -9.64
C PHE A 55 -8.15 -10.74 -9.71
N GLY A 56 -7.05 -10.82 -10.46
CA GLY A 56 -6.26 -12.05 -10.60
C GLY A 56 -5.62 -12.53 -9.30
N ALA A 57 -5.43 -11.62 -8.34
CA ALA A 57 -4.89 -11.89 -7.00
C ALA A 57 -5.97 -12.09 -5.92
N LEU A 58 -7.26 -12.19 -6.30
CA LEU A 58 -8.38 -12.29 -5.35
C LEU A 58 -8.26 -13.52 -4.44
N PHE A 59 -8.43 -13.32 -3.13
CA PHE A 59 -8.47 -14.41 -2.15
C PHE A 59 -9.36 -14.07 -0.96
N ALA A 60 -9.61 -15.06 -0.09
CA ALA A 60 -10.28 -14.84 1.19
C ALA A 60 -9.23 -14.74 2.31
N GLY A 61 -9.18 -13.63 3.05
CA GLY A 61 -8.16 -13.40 4.06
C GLY A 61 -8.34 -12.15 4.92
N ASP A 62 -7.23 -11.62 5.41
CA ASP A 62 -7.18 -10.42 6.25
C ASP A 62 -7.49 -9.16 5.41
N PRO A 63 -8.47 -8.33 5.81
CA PRO A 63 -8.82 -7.10 5.09
C PRO A 63 -7.66 -6.09 4.99
N ALA A 64 -6.64 -6.18 5.86
CA ALA A 64 -5.49 -5.29 5.86
C ALA A 64 -4.77 -5.22 4.49
N TRP A 65 -4.82 -6.30 3.70
CA TRP A 65 -4.24 -6.36 2.36
C TRP A 65 -4.77 -5.28 1.41
N ASP A 66 -6.08 -5.05 1.41
CA ASP A 66 -6.72 -4.02 0.59
C ASP A 66 -6.78 -2.67 1.30
N LEU A 67 -6.89 -2.66 2.63
CA LEU A 67 -6.91 -1.41 3.40
C LEU A 67 -5.59 -0.64 3.31
N GLY A 68 -4.47 -1.33 3.01
CA GLY A 68 -3.21 -0.67 2.68
C GLY A 68 -3.32 0.31 1.49
N ALA A 69 -4.33 0.13 0.63
CA ALA A 69 -4.60 1.04 -0.49
C ALA A 69 -4.93 2.48 -0.05
N ALA A 70 -5.32 2.70 1.21
CA ALA A 70 -5.52 4.03 1.77
C ALA A 70 -4.26 4.92 1.60
N TRP A 71 -3.07 4.38 1.84
CA TRP A 71 -1.81 5.12 1.62
C TRP A 71 -1.36 5.12 0.17
N LEU A 72 -1.64 4.04 -0.58
CA LEU A 72 -1.21 3.89 -1.96
C LEU A 72 -1.98 4.83 -2.91
N LEU A 73 -3.28 5.05 -2.66
CA LEU A 73 -4.19 5.74 -3.57
C LEU A 73 -4.51 7.17 -3.14
N LEU A 74 -4.73 7.39 -1.85
CA LEU A 74 -5.25 8.67 -1.36
C LEU A 74 -4.11 9.70 -1.19
N PRO A 75 -4.42 11.00 -1.34
CA PRO A 75 -3.45 12.05 -1.01
C PRO A 75 -3.09 12.05 0.47
N GLU A 76 -2.07 12.82 0.83
CA GLU A 76 -1.67 13.07 2.22
C GLU A 76 -2.88 13.49 3.08
N GLY A 77 -3.00 12.92 4.28
CA GLY A 77 -4.16 13.09 5.18
C GLY A 77 -5.43 12.33 4.76
N GLY A 78 -5.46 11.71 3.58
CA GLY A 78 -6.61 10.94 3.09
C GLY A 78 -6.84 9.63 3.85
N ALA A 79 -5.78 9.00 4.36
CA ALA A 79 -5.86 7.75 5.10
C ALA A 79 -6.64 7.89 6.42
N SER A 80 -6.36 8.92 7.23
CA SER A 80 -7.14 9.22 8.45
C SER A 80 -8.63 9.32 8.15
N ARG A 81 -9.02 10.18 7.19
CA ARG A 81 -10.45 10.35 6.82
C ARG A 81 -11.09 9.05 6.31
N PHE A 82 -10.33 8.25 5.57
CA PHE A 82 -10.78 6.95 5.10
C PHE A 82 -11.09 6.01 6.26
N PHE A 83 -10.16 5.84 7.21
CA PHE A 83 -10.35 4.95 8.36
C PHE A 83 -11.40 5.47 9.35
N ASP A 84 -11.56 6.79 9.50
CA ASP A 84 -12.66 7.38 10.28
C ASP A 84 -14.04 7.01 9.71
N SER A 85 -14.12 6.81 8.39
CA SER A 85 -15.37 6.46 7.69
C SER A 85 -15.53 4.95 7.51
N TYR A 86 -14.44 4.20 7.43
CA TYR A 86 -14.43 2.76 7.17
C TYR A 86 -14.69 2.01 8.47
N ALA A 87 -15.97 1.72 8.73
CA ALA A 87 -16.50 1.20 10.01
C ALA A 87 -15.92 -0.14 10.53
N GLN A 88 -14.95 -0.75 9.85
CA GLN A 88 -14.44 -2.11 10.15
C GLN A 88 -12.91 -2.22 10.29
N ALA A 89 -12.18 -1.13 10.53
CA ALA A 89 -10.74 -1.20 10.76
C ALA A 89 -10.41 -0.87 12.23
N ASP A 90 -10.11 -1.89 13.03
CA ASP A 90 -9.52 -1.68 14.36
C ASP A 90 -8.05 -1.27 14.25
N GLU A 91 -7.47 -0.81 15.36
CA GLU A 91 -6.08 -0.33 15.39
C GLU A 91 -5.09 -1.38 14.88
N ALA A 92 -5.29 -2.65 15.25
CA ALA A 92 -4.45 -3.76 14.80
C ALA A 92 -4.51 -3.90 13.27
N THR A 93 -5.71 -3.84 12.68
CA THR A 93 -5.92 -3.92 11.22
C THR A 93 -5.31 -2.73 10.50
N VAL A 94 -5.43 -1.52 11.04
CA VAL A 94 -4.79 -0.31 10.46
C VAL A 94 -3.27 -0.45 10.47
N ARG A 95 -2.68 -0.94 11.56
CA ARG A 95 -1.23 -1.18 11.68
C ARG A 95 -0.75 -2.24 10.68
N ARG A 96 -1.46 -3.37 10.55
CA ARG A 96 -1.17 -4.38 9.51
C ARG A 96 -1.27 -3.79 8.10
N ALA A 97 -2.32 -3.01 7.83
CA ALA A 97 -2.52 -2.35 6.54
C ALA A 97 -1.38 -1.38 6.20
N ARG A 98 -0.90 -0.63 7.19
CA ARG A 98 0.25 0.28 7.05
C ARG A 98 1.54 -0.47 6.70
N GLY A 99 1.81 -1.59 7.38
CA GLY A 99 2.94 -2.47 7.05
C GLY A 99 2.86 -3.05 5.64
N LEU A 100 1.69 -3.51 5.22
CA LEU A 100 1.46 -4.01 3.86
C LEU A 100 1.58 -2.90 2.81
N ALA A 101 1.17 -1.68 3.13
CA ALA A 101 1.39 -0.50 2.29
C ALA A 101 2.88 -0.17 2.14
N ALA A 102 3.69 -0.31 3.19
CA ALA A 102 5.15 -0.17 3.12
C ALA A 102 5.74 -1.18 2.13
N MET A 103 5.38 -2.47 2.26
CA MET A 103 5.82 -3.54 1.37
C MET A 103 5.41 -3.27 -0.09
N LYS A 104 4.15 -2.92 -0.34
CA LYS A 104 3.65 -2.59 -1.69
C LYS A 104 4.35 -1.36 -2.27
N SER A 105 4.68 -0.36 -1.45
CA SER A 105 5.44 0.82 -1.89
C SER A 105 6.84 0.44 -2.38
N LEU A 106 7.55 -0.43 -1.64
CA LEU A 106 8.84 -0.96 -2.06
C LEU A 106 8.74 -1.78 -3.35
N PHE A 107 7.69 -2.60 -3.50
CA PHE A 107 7.42 -3.33 -4.73
C PHE A 107 7.25 -2.39 -5.93
N LEU A 108 6.43 -1.34 -5.82
CA LEU A 108 6.25 -0.34 -6.88
C LEU A 108 7.57 0.36 -7.23
N MET A 109 8.40 0.68 -6.23
CA MET A 109 9.73 1.25 -6.42
C MET A 109 10.67 0.29 -7.17
N LEU A 110 10.68 -1.00 -6.83
CA LEU A 110 11.46 -2.03 -7.53
C LEU A 110 11.02 -2.18 -8.99
N MET A 111 9.71 -2.19 -9.25
CA MET A 111 9.18 -2.23 -10.61
C MET A 111 9.55 -0.98 -11.41
N GLY A 112 9.56 0.19 -10.77
CA GLY A 112 10.11 1.44 -11.31
C GLY A 112 11.57 1.31 -11.74
N GLN A 113 12.43 0.88 -10.82
CA GLN A 113 13.86 0.67 -11.10
C GLN A 113 14.11 -0.33 -12.22
N ASN A 114 13.35 -1.42 -12.26
CA ASN A 114 13.44 -2.39 -13.36
C ASN A 114 13.07 -1.73 -14.70
N GLY A 115 12.07 -0.84 -14.69
CA GLY A 115 11.70 -0.03 -15.86
C GLY A 115 12.83 0.91 -16.31
N ASP A 116 13.42 1.65 -15.36
CA ASP A 116 14.53 2.57 -15.62
C ASP A 116 15.77 1.84 -16.19
N ARG A 117 15.96 0.57 -15.79
CA ARG A 117 17.05 -0.30 -16.26
C ARG A 117 16.72 -1.08 -17.54
N GLY A 118 15.52 -0.93 -18.11
CA GLY A 118 15.09 -1.67 -19.30
C GLY A 118 14.93 -3.18 -19.09
N LEU A 119 14.74 -3.64 -17.84
CA LEU A 119 14.57 -5.05 -17.53
C LEU A 119 13.15 -5.54 -17.89
N PRO A 120 12.99 -6.81 -18.30
CA PRO A 120 11.68 -7.37 -18.62
C PRO A 120 10.66 -7.18 -17.50
N GLY A 121 9.45 -6.72 -17.86
CA GLY A 121 8.36 -6.48 -16.92
C GLY A 121 8.43 -5.17 -16.14
N GLY A 122 9.53 -4.41 -16.23
CA GLY A 122 9.70 -3.12 -15.55
C GLY A 122 8.68 -2.06 -15.97
N LYS A 123 8.34 -1.15 -15.04
CA LYS A 123 7.31 -0.12 -15.21
C LYS A 123 7.84 1.23 -14.70
N PRO A 124 8.49 2.07 -15.52
CA PRO A 124 9.20 3.27 -15.05
C PRO A 124 8.28 4.25 -14.28
N ASN A 125 7.01 4.35 -14.69
CA ASN A 125 6.02 5.21 -14.03
C ASN A 125 5.58 4.74 -12.63
N TRP A 126 5.94 3.52 -12.20
CA TRP A 126 5.53 2.98 -10.90
C TRP A 126 6.44 3.44 -9.76
N GLY A 127 7.71 3.75 -10.06
CA GLY A 127 8.68 4.20 -9.06
C GLY A 127 8.23 5.46 -8.29
N PRO A 128 7.81 6.54 -8.97
CA PRO A 128 7.30 7.74 -8.32
C PRO A 128 6.06 7.49 -7.46
N ALA A 129 5.15 6.60 -7.89
CA ALA A 129 3.97 6.24 -7.13
C ALA A 129 4.33 5.52 -5.81
N GLY A 130 5.24 4.54 -5.88
CA GLY A 130 5.77 3.86 -4.70
C GLY A 130 6.46 4.80 -3.71
N ARG A 131 7.29 5.74 -4.20
CA ARG A 131 7.93 6.75 -3.34
C ARG A 131 6.92 7.65 -2.64
N SER A 132 5.90 8.12 -3.37
CA SER A 132 4.87 9.01 -2.81
C SER A 132 4.01 8.30 -1.76
N ALA A 133 3.71 7.02 -1.99
CA ALA A 133 3.00 6.21 -1.02
C ALA A 133 3.86 5.92 0.23
N LEU A 134 5.15 5.62 0.06
CA LEU A 134 6.06 5.37 1.18
C LEU A 134 6.20 6.58 2.09
N ASP A 135 6.29 7.79 1.53
CA ASP A 135 6.31 9.03 2.31
C ASP A 135 5.06 9.16 3.21
N ARG A 136 3.87 8.89 2.66
CA ARG A 136 2.62 8.88 3.43
C ARG A 136 2.61 7.78 4.49
N VAL A 137 3.10 6.58 4.15
CA VAL A 137 3.22 5.47 5.11
C VAL A 137 4.08 5.88 6.29
N LEU A 138 5.24 6.52 6.07
CA LEU A 138 6.15 6.93 7.15
C LEU A 138 5.58 8.05 8.02
N LYS A 139 4.80 8.97 7.43
CA LYS A 139 4.09 10.03 8.16
C LYS A 139 2.96 9.52 9.08
N GLY A 140 2.34 8.40 8.73
CA GLY A 140 1.28 7.79 9.55
C GLY A 140 -0.13 8.07 9.02
N LEU A 141 -1.10 8.20 9.94
CA LEU A 141 -2.48 8.61 9.64
C LEU A 141 -2.63 10.13 9.62
#